data_AF-A0A7W1K776-F1
#
_entry.id   AF-A0A7W1K776-F1
#
_cell.length_a   1.000
_cell.length_b   1.000
_cell.length_c   1.000
_cell.angle_alpha   90.00
_cell.angle_beta   90.00
_cell.angle_gamma   90.00
#
_symmetry.space_group_name_H-M   'P 1'
#
loop_
_entity.id
_entity.type
_entity.pdbx_description
1 polymer ?
#
loop_
_entity_poly.entity_id
_entity_poly.type
_entity_poly.pdbx_seq_one_letter_code
_entity_poly.pdbx_strand_id
1 'polypeptide(L)'
;MRTTVDLDPDVDARLRALARERRVPLRTVINDVLRAGIDPARGADARPYVLPSCSLGIRPRVDIDKALALAGELEDDEIARKLDLRK
;
A
#
# COMPACT_ATOMS: atom_id res chain seq x y z
N MET A 1 -19.20 -19.90 -27.08
CA MET A 1 -20.14 -21.01 -26.83
C MET A 1 -21.39 -20.47 -26.14
N ARG A 2 -22.57 -21.04 -26.44
CA ARG A 2 -23.82 -20.74 -25.70
C ARG A 2 -24.08 -21.91 -24.76
N THR A 3 -24.14 -21.62 -23.48
CA THR A 3 -24.32 -22.61 -22.41
C THR A 3 -25.36 -22.06 -21.45
N THR A 4 -26.23 -22.93 -20.98
CA THR A 4 -27.17 -22.62 -19.89
C THR A 4 -26.55 -23.11 -18.59
N VAL A 5 -26.54 -22.26 -17.57
CA VAL A 5 -26.04 -22.58 -16.24
C VAL A 5 -27.11 -22.19 -15.22
N ASP A 6 -27.36 -23.07 -14.27
CA ASP A 6 -28.24 -22.77 -13.14
C ASP A 6 -27.47 -21.94 -12.11
N LEU A 7 -28.07 -20.85 -11.64
CA LEU A 7 -27.50 -19.94 -10.66
C LEU A 7 -28.44 -19.82 -9.46
N ASP A 8 -27.89 -19.83 -8.26
CA ASP A 8 -28.67 -19.53 -7.06
C ASP A 8 -29.25 -18.11 -7.13
N PRO A 9 -30.45 -17.86 -6.57
CA PRO A 9 -31.13 -16.57 -6.69
C PRO A 9 -30.30 -15.38 -6.16
N ASP A 10 -29.51 -15.58 -5.11
CA ASP A 10 -28.62 -14.57 -4.54
C ASP A 10 -27.44 -14.25 -5.46
N VAL A 11 -26.88 -15.27 -6.13
CA VAL A 11 -25.78 -15.12 -7.08
C VAL A 11 -26.24 -14.37 -8.32
N ASP A 12 -27.42 -14.72 -8.89
CA ASP A 12 -28.00 -13.99 -10.03
C ASP A 12 -28.26 -12.51 -9.67
N ALA A 13 -28.84 -12.24 -8.50
CA ALA A 13 -29.09 -10.88 -8.03
C ALA A 13 -27.79 -10.04 -7.93
N ARG A 14 -26.72 -10.63 -7.38
CA ARG A 14 -25.40 -9.98 -7.26
C ARG A 14 -24.76 -9.72 -8.61
N LEU A 15 -24.81 -10.67 -9.54
CA LEU A 15 -24.27 -10.52 -10.88
C LEU A 15 -25.01 -9.46 -11.69
N ARG A 16 -26.33 -9.37 -11.56
CA ARG A 16 -27.14 -8.31 -12.18
C ARG A 16 -26.85 -6.93 -11.62
N ALA A 17 -26.68 -6.82 -10.30
CA ALA A 17 -26.29 -5.57 -9.66
C ALA A 17 -24.93 -5.09 -10.20
N LEU A 18 -23.95 -5.99 -10.28
CA LEU A 18 -22.62 -5.72 -10.79
C LEU A 18 -22.62 -5.33 -12.28
N ALA A 19 -23.47 -5.98 -13.09
CA ALA A 19 -23.65 -5.63 -14.51
C ALA A 19 -24.22 -4.22 -14.69
N ARG A 20 -25.19 -3.84 -13.85
CA ARG A 20 -25.79 -2.50 -13.85
C ARG A 20 -24.76 -1.44 -13.45
N GLU A 21 -23.98 -1.69 -12.40
CA GLU A 21 -22.93 -0.79 -11.91
C GLU A 21 -21.88 -0.54 -12.99
N ARG A 22 -21.40 -1.61 -13.63
CA ARG A 22 -20.34 -1.56 -14.66
C ARG A 22 -20.85 -1.19 -16.05
N ARG A 23 -22.17 -1.07 -16.25
CA ARG A 23 -22.84 -0.83 -17.54
C ARG A 23 -22.40 -1.79 -18.65
N VAL A 24 -22.25 -3.07 -18.30
CA VAL A 24 -21.88 -4.13 -19.25
C VAL A 24 -22.93 -5.24 -19.27
N PRO A 25 -23.02 -6.03 -20.35
CA PRO A 25 -23.92 -7.17 -20.41
C PRO A 25 -23.65 -8.19 -19.29
N LEU A 26 -24.72 -8.80 -18.75
CA LEU A 26 -24.63 -9.83 -17.70
C LEU A 26 -23.68 -10.98 -18.08
N ARG A 27 -23.68 -11.40 -19.35
CA ARG A 27 -22.75 -12.41 -19.89
C ARG A 27 -21.27 -12.03 -19.70
N THR A 28 -20.93 -10.75 -19.85
CA THR A 28 -19.55 -10.27 -19.66
C THR A 28 -19.15 -10.43 -18.20
N VAL A 29 -20.02 -9.98 -17.29
CA VAL A 29 -19.79 -10.10 -15.84
C VAL A 29 -19.65 -11.55 -15.41
N ILE A 30 -20.54 -12.44 -15.88
CA ILE A 30 -20.47 -13.88 -15.58
C ILE A 30 -19.11 -14.44 -15.99
N ASN A 31 -18.66 -14.18 -17.23
CA ASN A 31 -17.38 -14.69 -17.70
C ASN A 31 -16.20 -14.10 -16.92
N ASP A 32 -16.23 -12.81 -16.57
CA ASP A 32 -15.14 -12.17 -15.85
C ASP A 32 -15.03 -12.67 -14.40
N VAL A 33 -16.16 -12.88 -13.73
CA VAL A 33 -16.21 -13.49 -12.39
C VAL A 33 -15.73 -14.93 -12.45
N LEU A 34 -16.17 -15.73 -13.42
CA LEU A 34 -15.71 -17.10 -13.59
C LEU A 34 -14.21 -17.16 -13.88
N ARG A 35 -13.69 -16.32 -14.77
CA ARG A 35 -12.25 -16.22 -15.04
C ARG A 35 -11.46 -15.87 -13.78
N ALA A 36 -11.95 -14.92 -12.98
CA ALA A 36 -11.30 -14.54 -11.74
C ALA A 36 -11.36 -15.67 -10.68
N GLY A 37 -12.42 -16.49 -10.69
CA GLY A 37 -12.59 -17.60 -9.75
C GLY A 37 -11.80 -18.87 -10.12
N ILE A 38 -11.55 -19.10 -11.41
CA ILE A 38 -10.76 -20.27 -11.88
C ILE A 38 -9.28 -19.99 -12.02
N ASP A 39 -8.86 -18.72 -12.01
CA ASP A 39 -7.45 -18.32 -12.06
C ASP A 39 -6.82 -18.45 -10.66
N PRO A 40 -5.97 -19.47 -10.41
CA PRO A 40 -5.39 -19.70 -9.10
C PRO A 40 -4.43 -18.58 -8.68
N ALA A 41 -3.89 -17.83 -9.65
CA ALA A 41 -2.84 -16.85 -9.41
C ALA A 41 -3.36 -15.54 -8.81
N ARG A 42 -4.67 -15.26 -8.86
CA ARG A 42 -5.23 -13.97 -8.41
C ARG A 42 -5.44 -13.85 -6.90
N GLY A 43 -5.42 -14.96 -6.16
CA GLY A 43 -5.64 -14.96 -4.71
C GLY A 43 -4.44 -15.41 -3.86
N ALA A 44 -3.49 -16.15 -4.44
CA ALA A 44 -2.46 -16.85 -3.66
C ALA A 44 -1.04 -16.26 -3.75
N ASP A 45 -0.71 -15.45 -4.76
CA ASP A 45 0.69 -15.13 -5.08
C ASP A 45 1.09 -13.65 -5.02
N ALA A 46 0.21 -12.77 -4.53
CA ALA A 46 0.66 -11.41 -4.19
C ALA A 46 1.49 -11.50 -2.89
N ARG A 47 2.79 -11.79 -3.03
CA ARG A 47 3.75 -11.74 -1.92
C ARG A 47 3.55 -10.41 -1.18
N PRO A 48 3.35 -10.41 0.15
CA PRO A 48 3.17 -9.17 0.89
C PRO A 48 4.28 -8.18 0.54
N TYR A 49 3.91 -6.93 0.30
CA TYR A 49 4.91 -5.90 0.08
C TYR A 49 5.74 -5.74 1.36
N VAL A 50 7.06 -5.92 1.24
CA VAL A 50 8.02 -5.72 2.32
C VAL A 50 8.91 -4.54 1.94
N LEU A 51 8.86 -3.47 2.73
CA LEU A 51 9.78 -2.35 2.61
C LEU A 51 11.07 -2.70 3.37
N PRO A 52 12.24 -2.84 2.71
CA PRO A 52 13.49 -3.13 3.40
C PRO A 52 13.92 -1.93 4.25
N SER A 53 14.24 -2.19 5.53
CA SER A 53 14.81 -1.17 6.42
C SER A 53 16.31 -1.00 6.17
N CYS A 54 16.81 0.23 6.16
CA CYS A 54 18.23 0.54 6.15
C CYS A 54 18.66 1.13 7.50
N SER A 55 19.91 0.86 7.91
CA SER A 55 20.50 1.51 9.08
C SER A 55 20.85 2.95 8.74
N LEU A 56 20.22 3.91 9.43
CA LEU A 56 20.50 5.34 9.25
C LEU A 56 21.66 5.86 10.12
N GLY A 57 22.29 4.99 10.92
CA GLY A 57 23.41 5.37 11.78
C GLY A 57 23.05 6.27 12.98
N ILE A 58 21.75 6.45 13.25
CA ILE A 58 21.26 7.35 14.31
C ILE A 58 21.59 6.78 15.68
N ARG A 59 22.09 7.63 16.58
CA ARG A 59 22.36 7.28 17.97
C ARG A 59 21.04 7.18 18.75
N PRO A 60 20.89 6.19 19.66
CA PRO A 60 19.73 6.13 20.53
C PRO A 60 19.54 7.45 21.30
N ARG A 61 18.29 7.89 21.46
CA ARG A 61 17.90 9.13 22.18
C ARG A 61 18.17 10.45 21.44
N VAL A 62 18.57 10.42 20.17
CA VAL A 62 18.60 11.63 19.33
C VAL A 62 17.24 11.79 18.64
N ASP A 63 16.52 12.87 18.97
CA ASP A 63 15.26 13.22 18.32
C ASP A 63 15.54 13.84 16.93
N ILE A 64 15.45 13.01 15.90
CA ILE A 64 15.61 13.43 14.50
C ILE A 64 14.33 14.01 13.89
N ASP A 65 13.16 13.87 14.54
CA ASP A 65 11.92 14.48 14.06
C ASP A 65 12.01 16.01 14.14
N LYS A 66 12.86 16.51 15.04
CA LYS A 66 13.22 17.93 15.19
C LYS A 66 14.63 18.24 14.68
N ALA A 67 15.04 17.65 13.55
CA ALA A 67 16.38 17.77 12.98
C ALA A 67 16.89 19.22 12.88
N LEU A 68 16.02 20.19 12.55
CA LEU A 68 16.42 21.59 12.44
C LEU A 68 16.80 22.22 13.78
N ALA A 69 16.06 21.89 14.85
CA ALA A 69 16.37 22.37 16.19
C ALA A 69 17.67 21.73 16.71
N LEU A 70 17.83 20.42 16.50
CA LEU A 70 19.06 19.71 16.82
C LEU A 70 20.28 20.29 16.10
N ALA A 71 20.14 20.66 14.82
CA ALA A 71 21.22 21.30 14.07
C ALA A 71 21.61 22.66 14.66
N GLY A 72 20.63 23.47 15.09
CA GLY A 72 20.87 24.75 15.74
C GLY A 72 21.63 24.59 17.07
N GLU A 73 21.20 23.66 17.93
CA GLU A 73 21.89 23.37 19.19
C GLU A 73 23.36 22.97 18.98
N LEU A 74 23.62 22.09 17.99
CA LEU A 74 24.99 21.67 17.66
C LEU A 74 25.85 22.82 17.12
N GLU A 75 25.25 23.75 16.39
CA GLU A 75 25.93 24.93 15.88
C GLU A 75 26.26 25.92 17.00
N ASP A 76 25.30 26.18 17.89
CA ASP A 76 25.46 27.05 19.06
C ASP A 76 26.58 26.54 19.98
N ASP A 77 26.60 25.23 20.26
CA ASP A 77 27.65 24.58 21.06
C ASP A 77 29.05 24.76 20.46
N GLU A 78 29.16 24.63 19.13
CA GLU A 78 30.45 24.79 18.43
C GLU A 78 30.87 26.27 18.34
N ILE A 79 29.94 27.20 18.21
CA ILE A 79 30.21 28.65 18.28
C ILE A 79 30.74 29.01 19.68
N ALA A 80 30.07 28.54 20.74
CA ALA A 80 30.51 28.76 22.12
C ALA A 80 31.92 28.21 22.36
N ARG A 81 32.21 26.99 21.88
CA ARG A 81 33.55 26.40 21.95
C ARG A 81 34.61 27.25 21.24
N LYS A 82 34.33 27.78 20.05
CA LYS A 82 35.29 28.61 19.30
C LYS A 82 35.58 29.93 20.01
N LEU A 83 34.54 30.57 20.55
CA LEU A 83 34.65 31.78 21.35
C LEU A 83 35.52 31.56 22.60
N ASP A 84 35.33 30.45 23.32
CA ASP A 84 36.16 30.07 24.48
C ASP A 84 37.63 29.83 24.09
N LEU A 85 37.87 29.27 22.91
CA LEU A 85 39.21 29.04 22.36
C LEU A 85 39.86 30.31 21.77
N ARG A 86 39.16 31.46 21.76
CA ARG A 86 39.57 32.71 21.11
C ARG A 86 40.01 32.51 19.65
N LYS A 87 39.32 31.61 18.93
CA LYS A 87 39.53 31.34 17.51
C LYS A 87 38.34 31.78 16.67
#